data_AF-A0A2V5V774-F1
#
_entry.id   AF-A0A2V5V774-F1
#
_cell.length_a   1.000
_cell.length_b   1.000
_cell.length_c   1.000
_cell.angle_alpha   90.00
_cell.angle_beta   90.00
_cell.angle_gamma   90.00
#
_symmetry.space_group_name_H-M   'P 1'
#
loop_
_entity.id
_entity.type
_entity.pdbx_description
1 polymer ?
#
loop_
_entity_poly.entity_id
_entity_poly.type
_entity_poly.pdbx_seq_one_letter_code
_entity_poly.pdbx_strand_id
1 'polypeptide(L)' 'MRKVLKSDKRPFEIKPQQESVWICMCGLSKNQPFCDGSHKTTREEEEGKTYEYDAEGHRHEI' A
#
# COMPACT_ATOMS: atom_id res chain seq x y z
N MET A 1 8.96 -11.89 -2.28
CA MET A 1 8.44 -11.77 -0.91
C MET A 1 8.60 -10.32 -0.49
N ARG A 2 7.55 -9.67 -0.01
CA ARG A 2 7.57 -8.25 0.38
C ARG A 2 7.06 -8.11 1.81
N LYS A 3 7.83 -7.47 2.68
CA LYS A 3 7.44 -7.19 4.07
C LYS A 3 6.98 -5.74 4.17
N VAL A 4 5.82 -5.53 4.76
CA VAL A 4 5.15 -4.23 4.85
C VAL A 4 4.70 -4.02 6.29
N LEU A 5 5.14 -2.91 6.89
CA LEU A 5 4.56 -2.40 8.13
C LEU A 5 3.26 -1.68 7.79
N LYS A 6 2.17 -2.04 8.46
CA LYS A 6 0.91 -1.31 8.35
C LYS A 6 0.99 -0.01 9.13
N SER A 7 1.47 1.06 8.48
CA SER A 7 1.50 2.43 9.02
C SER A 7 0.48 3.37 8.36
N ASP A 8 0.04 3.04 7.14
CA ASP A 8 -0.81 3.90 6.33
C ASP A 8 -1.98 3.13 5.73
N LYS A 9 -3.17 3.75 5.79
CA LYS A 9 -4.43 3.13 5.35
C LYS A 9 -4.85 3.54 3.94
N ARG A 10 -4.27 4.59 3.38
CA ARG A 10 -4.66 5.15 2.07
C ARG A 10 -3.49 5.82 1.34
N PRO A 11 -3.56 5.92 0.01
CA PRO A 11 -2.62 6.72 -0.75
C PRO A 11 -2.63 8.19 -0.30
N PHE A 12 -1.49 8.85 -0.41
CA PHE A 12 -1.37 10.27 -0.15
C PHE A 12 -1.74 11.06 -1.41
N GLU A 13 -2.69 11.98 -1.29
CA GLU A 13 -3.11 12.84 -2.41
C GLU A 13 -2.21 14.08 -2.50
N ILE A 14 -1.62 14.28 -3.66
CA ILE A 14 -0.96 15.53 -4.05
C ILE A 14 -1.88 16.24 -5.03
N LYS A 15 -2.24 17.50 -4.72
CA LYS A 15 -3.11 18.34 -5.56
C LYS A 15 -2.30 19.44 -6.27
N PRO A 16 -1.66 19.16 -7.42
CA PRO A 16 -1.07 20.20 -8.24
C PRO A 16 -2.17 20.97 -8.99
N GLN A 17 -1.79 22.03 -9.71
CA GLN A 17 -2.73 22.91 -10.44
C GLN A 17 -3.51 22.22 -11.58
N GLN A 18 -3.10 21.01 -11.99
CA GLN A 18 -3.69 20.27 -13.12
C GLN A 18 -4.53 19.08 -12.63
N GLU A 19 -3.87 17.96 -12.32
CA GLU A 19 -4.53 16.70 -11.95
C GLU A 19 -3.96 16.15 -10.64
N SER A 20 -4.83 15.66 -9.75
CA SER A 20 -4.40 15.01 -8.52
C SER A 20 -3.53 13.78 -8.81
N VAL A 21 -2.41 13.67 -8.12
CA VAL A 21 -1.52 12.51 -8.15
C VAL A 21 -1.63 11.79 -6.81
N TRP A 22 -1.68 10.45 -6.85
CA TRP A 22 -1.81 9.62 -5.66
C TRP A 22 -0.53 8.83 -5.43
N ILE A 23 0.08 9.00 -4.26
CA ILE A 23 1.31 8.32 -3.86
C ILE A 23 1.00 7.07 -3.06
N CYS A 24 1.65 5.95 -3.40
CA CYS A 24 1.50 4.70 -2.69
C CYS A 24 2.07 4.82 -1.27
N MET A 25 1.23 4.57 -0.28
CA MET A 25 1.62 4.47 1.12
C MET A 25 1.45 3.05 1.68
N CYS A 26 0.78 2.16 0.94
CA CYS A 26 0.52 0.79 1.41
C CYS A 26 1.69 -0.17 1.15
N GLY A 27 2.74 0.29 0.47
CA GLY A 27 3.89 -0.55 0.15
C GLY A 27 3.53 -1.82 -0.65
N LEU A 28 2.54 -1.80 -1.54
CA LEU A 28 2.21 -2.96 -2.41
C LEU A 28 2.06 -2.62 -3.88
N SER A 29 2.12 -1.34 -4.25
CA SER A 29 1.97 -0.96 -5.65
C SER A 29 3.09 -1.55 -6.51
N LYS A 30 2.70 -2.00 -7.71
CA LYS A 30 3.58 -2.37 -8.82
C LYS A 30 4.03 -1.17 -9.65
N ASN A 31 3.39 0.00 -9.46
CA ASN A 31 3.67 1.26 -10.14
C ASN A 31 4.26 2.33 -9.20
N GLN A 32 5.09 1.91 -8.23
CA GLN A 32 5.70 2.86 -7.30
C GLN A 32 6.49 3.96 -8.03
N PRO A 33 6.45 5.22 -7.55
CA PRO A 33 5.88 5.67 -6.26
C PRO A 33 4.35 5.89 -6.28
N PHE A 34 3.69 5.71 -7.42
CA PHE A 34 2.28 6.02 -7.57
C PHE A 34 1.37 4.91 -7.04
N CYS A 35 0.15 5.28 -6.67
CA CYS A 35 -0.88 4.33 -6.31
C CYS A 35 -1.52 3.69 -7.56
N ASP A 36 -1.57 2.36 -7.59
CA ASP A 36 -2.29 1.56 -8.62
C ASP A 36 -3.57 0.90 -8.08
N GLY A 37 -3.97 1.23 -6.85
CA GLY A 37 -5.14 0.63 -6.18
C GLY A 37 -4.84 -0.58 -5.30
N SER A 38 -3.59 -1.09 -5.26
CA SER A 38 -3.21 -2.22 -4.41
C SER A 38 -3.51 -2.00 -2.92
N HIS A 39 -3.58 -0.76 -2.45
CA HIS A 39 -3.95 -0.43 -1.07
C HIS A 39 -5.31 -1.03 -0.64
N LYS A 40 -6.19 -1.38 -1.58
CA LYS A 40 -7.49 -2.00 -1.26
C LYS A 40 -7.36 -3.38 -0.61
N THR A 41 -6.31 -4.14 -0.90
CA THR A 41 -6.05 -5.45 -0.28
C THR A 41 -5.61 -5.35 1.19
N THR A 42 -5.19 -4.15 1.60
CA THR A 42 -4.63 -3.85 2.93
C THR A 42 -5.66 -3.32 3.93
N ARG A 43 -6.96 -3.34 3.59
CA ARG A 43 -8.03 -2.73 4.42
C ARG A 43 -8.30 -3.45 5.73
N GLU A 44 -8.02 -4.75 5.76
CA GLU A 44 -8.24 -5.63 6.90
C GLU A 44 -6.97 -5.81 7.75
N GLU A 45 -5.86 -5.17 7.35
CA GLU A 45 -4.64 -5.19 8.14
C GLU A 45 -4.78 -4.36 9.40
N GLU A 46 -4.26 -4.89 10.50
CA GLU A 46 -4.20 -4.22 11.79
C GLU A 46 -3.06 -3.19 11.82
N GLU A 47 -3.34 -2.03 12.41
CA GLU A 47 -2.38 -0.93 12.55
C GLU A 47 -1.16 -1.38 13.36
N GLY A 48 0.04 -1.05 12.88
CA GLY A 48 1.30 -1.37 13.54
C GLY A 48 1.77 -2.82 13.39
N LYS A 49 1.01 -3.69 12.70
CA LYS A 49 1.44 -5.05 12.37
C LYS A 49 2.31 -5.09 11.13
N THR A 50 3.17 -6.10 11.07
CA THR A 50 3.96 -6.38 9.86
C THR A 50 3.33 -7.55 9.13
N TYR A 51 3.15 -7.39 7.82
CA TYR A 51 2.65 -8.44 6.95
C TYR A 51 3.72 -8.81 5.93
N GLU A 52 3.84 -10.10 5.67
CA GLU A 52 4.64 -10.63 4.58
C GLU A 52 3.73 -11.11 3.45
N TYR A 53 4.04 -10.65 2.24
CA TYR A 53 3.36 -10.98 1.01
C TYR A 53 4.22 -11.91 0.15
N ASP A 54 3.66 -13.06 -0.24
CA ASP A 54 4.31 -14.00 -1.13
C ASP A 54 4.26 -13.55 -2.61
N ALA A 55 4.72 -14.38 -3.54
CA ALA A 55 4.71 -14.08 -4.97
C ALA A 55 3.30 -14.10 -5.59
N GLU A 56 2.36 -14.79 -4.95
CA GLU A 56 0.97 -14.99 -5.38
C GLU A 56 0.03 -13.92 -4.79
N GLY A 57 0.53 -13.17 -3.80
CA GLY A 57 -0.18 -12.09 -3.12
C GLY A 57 -0.88 -12.53 -1.83
N HIS A 58 -0.65 -13.77 -1.35
CA HIS A 58 -1.13 -14.17 -0.04
C HIS A 58 -0.35 -13.43 1.05
N ARG A 59 -1.05 -13.10 2.14
CA ARG A 59 -0.49 -12.38 3.29
C ARG A 59 -0.50 -13.24 4.55
N HIS A 60 0.54 -13.13 5.35
CA HIS A 60 0.57 -13.61 6.74
C HIS A 60 1.19 -12.54 7.65
N GLU A 61 0.67 -12.44 8.87
CA GLU A 61 1.26 -11.59 9.91
C GLU A 61 2.58 -12.21 10.40
N ILE A 62 3.58 -11.36 10.65
CA ILE A 62 4.90 -11.73 11.20
C ILE A 62 5.33 -10.85 12.36
#